data_AF-A0A651GI86-F1
#
_entry.id   AF-A0A651GI86-F1
#
_cell.length_a   1.000
_cell.length_b   1.000
_cell.length_c   1.000
_cell.angle_alpha   90.00
_cell.angle_beta   90.00
_cell.angle_gamma   90.00
#
_symmetry.space_group_name_H-M   'P 1'
#
loop_
_entity.id
_entity.type
_entity.pdbx_description
1 polymer ?
#
loop_
_entity_poly.entity_id
_entity_poly.type
_entity_poly.pdbx_seq_one_letter_code
_entity_poly.pdbx_strand_id
1 'polypeptide(L)'
;MLDEQAVIATNTSSLSVTEMASKLTHPERVVGLHFFNPVAVLPLVEVIRPEQVSDEALSTAFDVAKQLRKSAVLCTDAPAFIVNRLLTRFLGGSIEALRSGNSFQEIDDAIRRLGLPMGPFVLLGLVGLQVALHTAETLEEAFGERFAIDPAFREIAGSGRPGIYDWEAGGEVYPDIAAAVEVEEGATPLSADEIRALAVEAVADEARRMLDDGVVADARDIDTAMLLGGGWPFFNGGICLYLDQTGVSQRLFGRPFVTAEDHGHG
;
A
#
# COMPACT_ATOMS: atom_id res chain seq x y z
N MET A 1 -15.20 27.08 18.91
CA MET A 1 -15.16 25.70 19.41
C MET A 1 -16.05 24.85 18.53
N LEU A 2 -15.71 23.59 18.32
CA LEU A 2 -16.58 22.63 17.62
C LEU A 2 -17.75 22.23 18.54
N ASP A 3 -18.82 21.72 17.93
CA ASP A 3 -19.95 21.12 18.66
C ASP A 3 -19.48 19.91 19.50
N GLU A 4 -20.13 19.66 20.65
CA GLU A 4 -19.79 18.53 21.53
C GLU A 4 -20.05 17.17 20.88
N GLN A 5 -20.87 17.11 19.82
CA GLN A 5 -21.17 15.90 19.06
C GLN A 5 -20.45 15.87 17.71
N ALA A 6 -19.66 16.91 17.37
CA ALA A 6 -18.92 16.94 16.11
C ALA A 6 -17.91 15.78 16.06
N VAL A 7 -17.98 14.97 15.00
CA VAL A 7 -16.96 13.97 14.65
C VAL A 7 -15.71 14.68 14.13
N ILE A 8 -14.54 14.22 14.57
CA ILE A 8 -13.24 14.74 14.15
C ILE A 8 -12.60 13.66 13.27
N ALA A 9 -12.52 13.94 11.97
CA ALA A 9 -11.87 13.06 11.01
C ALA A 9 -10.46 13.55 10.67
N THR A 10 -9.50 12.63 10.59
CA THR A 10 -8.13 12.92 10.13
C THR A 10 -7.81 12.19 8.82
N ASN A 11 -7.21 12.91 7.87
CA ASN A 11 -6.66 12.35 6.63
C ASN A 11 -5.14 12.18 6.77
N THR A 12 -4.73 11.37 7.74
CA THR A 12 -3.34 10.91 7.84
C THR A 12 -3.12 9.75 6.87
N SER A 13 -1.88 9.49 6.47
CA SER A 13 -1.49 8.37 5.61
C SER A 13 -0.64 7.31 6.33
N SER A 14 -0.19 7.59 7.57
CA SER A 14 0.71 6.69 8.30
C SER A 14 0.66 6.84 9.84
N LEU A 15 0.36 8.04 10.37
CA LEU A 15 0.32 8.29 11.82
C LEU A 15 -0.85 7.58 12.51
N SER A 16 -0.63 7.08 13.74
CA SER A 16 -1.66 6.43 14.56
C SER A 16 -2.79 7.39 14.91
N VAL A 17 -4.01 7.01 14.53
CA VAL A 17 -5.22 7.77 14.86
C VAL A 17 -5.58 7.57 16.33
N THR A 18 -5.28 6.42 16.91
CA THR A 18 -5.43 6.13 18.35
C THR A 18 -4.56 7.06 19.19
N GLU A 19 -3.29 7.25 18.84
CA GLU A 19 -2.39 8.16 19.56
C GLU A 19 -2.82 9.63 19.40
N MET A 20 -3.33 10.01 18.23
CA MET A 20 -3.92 11.34 18.03
C MET A 20 -5.17 11.53 18.89
N ALA A 21 -6.07 10.54 18.91
CA ALA A 21 -7.31 10.58 19.67
C ALA A 21 -7.05 10.67 21.17
N SER A 22 -6.10 9.91 21.70
CA SER A 22 -5.80 9.85 23.14
C SER A 22 -5.35 11.18 23.74
N LYS A 23 -4.97 12.16 22.91
CA LYS A 23 -4.56 13.51 23.31
C LYS A 23 -5.74 14.48 23.42
N LEU A 24 -6.96 14.07 23.05
CA LEU A 24 -8.16 14.89 23.07
C LEU A 24 -9.08 14.53 24.25
N THR A 25 -9.90 15.49 24.68
CA THR A 25 -10.87 15.30 25.78
C THR A 25 -11.96 14.28 25.46
N HIS A 26 -12.30 14.13 24.17
CA HIS A 26 -13.35 13.25 23.67
C HIS A 26 -12.79 12.36 22.54
N PRO A 27 -11.91 11.39 22.88
CA PRO A 27 -11.27 10.52 21.90
C PRO A 27 -12.28 9.67 21.12
N GLU A 28 -13.45 9.39 21.69
CA GLU A 28 -14.50 8.58 21.10
C GLU A 28 -15.10 9.16 19.81
N ARG A 29 -14.88 10.45 19.55
CA ARG A 29 -15.37 11.16 18.36
C ARG A 29 -14.35 11.23 17.23
N VAL A 30 -13.18 10.63 17.39
CA VAL A 30 -12.07 10.72 16.44
C VAL A 30 -12.04 9.50 15.55
N VAL A 31 -11.94 9.72 14.24
CA VAL A 31 -11.91 8.67 13.23
C VAL A 31 -10.85 8.99 12.18
N GLY A 32 -10.25 7.97 11.58
CA GLY A 32 -9.43 8.18 10.39
C GLY A 32 -10.29 8.10 9.13
N LEU A 33 -10.05 9.01 8.19
CA LEU A 33 -10.74 9.08 6.92
C LEU A 33 -9.70 9.37 5.84
N HIS A 34 -9.01 8.32 5.40
CA HIS A 34 -7.85 8.42 4.51
C HIS A 34 -8.30 8.37 3.04
N PHE A 35 -8.08 9.48 2.35
CA PHE A 35 -8.35 9.68 0.94
C PHE A 35 -7.08 9.51 0.11
N PHE A 36 -7.26 9.10 -1.14
CA PHE A 36 -6.18 8.93 -2.10
C PHE A 36 -6.17 10.09 -3.11
N ASN A 37 -4.97 10.53 -3.49
CA ASN A 37 -4.78 11.64 -4.44
C ASN A 37 -4.70 11.12 -5.89
N PRO A 38 -5.43 11.68 -6.87
CA PRO A 38 -6.38 12.80 -6.78
C PRO A 38 -7.72 12.44 -6.13
N VAL A 39 -8.08 13.18 -5.06
CA VAL A 39 -9.31 12.92 -4.26
C VAL A 39 -10.57 13.01 -5.11
N ALA A 40 -10.61 13.85 -6.14
CA ALA A 40 -11.77 13.98 -7.02
C ALA A 40 -11.98 12.77 -7.95
N VAL A 41 -10.92 11.98 -8.18
CA VAL A 41 -10.90 10.89 -9.17
C VAL A 41 -10.93 9.53 -8.48
N LEU A 42 -10.16 9.36 -7.39
CA LEU A 42 -10.03 8.05 -6.75
C LEU A 42 -11.27 7.71 -5.92
N PRO A 43 -11.89 6.53 -6.15
CA PRO A 43 -13.16 6.17 -5.55
C PRO A 43 -13.07 5.60 -4.13
N LEU A 44 -11.87 5.33 -3.62
CA LEU A 44 -11.67 4.73 -2.30
C LEU A 44 -11.54 5.77 -1.17
N VAL A 45 -12.06 5.40 0.00
CA VAL A 45 -11.65 5.93 1.30
C VAL A 45 -11.36 4.75 2.23
N GLU A 46 -10.23 4.79 2.93
CA GLU A 46 -10.01 3.92 4.09
C GLU A 46 -10.59 4.61 5.33
N VAL A 47 -11.53 3.94 5.98
CA VAL A 47 -12.09 4.35 7.27
C VAL A 47 -11.34 3.60 8.36
N ILE A 48 -10.61 4.34 9.19
CA ILE A 48 -9.76 3.77 10.24
C ILE A 48 -10.53 3.83 11.56
N ARG A 49 -10.56 2.71 12.29
CA ARG A 49 -11.16 2.57 13.62
C ARG A 49 -10.06 2.66 14.71
N PRO A 50 -9.90 3.82 15.38
CA PRO A 50 -9.12 3.93 16.62
C PRO A 50 -9.70 3.08 17.74
N GLU A 51 -8.89 2.75 18.74
CA GLU A 51 -9.35 1.93 19.89
C GLU A 51 -10.52 2.55 20.65
N GLN A 52 -10.56 3.88 20.77
CA GLN A 52 -11.55 4.59 21.60
C GLN A 52 -12.82 4.99 20.83
N VAL A 53 -12.84 4.87 19.50
CA VAL A 53 -13.91 5.45 18.67
C VAL A 53 -15.28 4.84 18.97
N SER A 54 -16.32 5.66 18.99
CA SER A 54 -17.70 5.19 19.13
C SER A 54 -18.24 4.67 17.79
N ASP A 55 -19.19 3.73 17.85
CA ASP A 55 -19.84 3.22 16.64
C ASP A 55 -20.63 4.31 15.91
N GLU A 56 -21.14 5.33 16.62
CA GLU A 56 -21.81 6.48 16.02
C GLU A 56 -20.84 7.34 15.20
N ALA A 57 -19.65 7.62 15.74
CA ALA A 57 -18.63 8.39 15.03
C ALA A 57 -18.13 7.64 13.79
N LEU A 58 -17.94 6.33 13.92
CA LEU A 58 -17.55 5.48 12.81
C LEU A 58 -18.65 5.39 11.74
N SER A 59 -19.91 5.18 12.12
CA SER A 59 -21.05 5.19 11.19
C SER A 59 -21.17 6.50 10.46
N THR A 60 -20.96 7.63 11.15
CA THR A 60 -20.95 8.95 10.54
C THR A 60 -19.87 9.08 9.47
N ALA A 61 -18.68 8.51 9.70
CA ALA A 61 -17.60 8.48 8.71
C ALA A 61 -17.98 7.71 7.44
N PHE A 62 -18.65 6.56 7.57
CA PHE A 62 -19.20 5.80 6.44
C PHE A 62 -20.27 6.59 5.68
N ASP A 63 -21.18 7.25 6.39
CA ASP A 63 -22.20 8.08 5.77
C ASP A 63 -21.59 9.25 5.00
N VAL A 64 -20.54 9.87 5.52
CA VAL A 64 -19.79 10.92 4.81
C VAL A 64 -19.15 10.36 3.55
N ALA A 65 -18.45 9.22 3.62
CA ALA A 65 -17.85 8.59 2.44
C ALA A 65 -18.90 8.27 1.35
N LYS A 66 -20.05 7.75 1.76
CA LYS A 66 -21.20 7.48 0.88
C LYS A 66 -21.77 8.74 0.25
N GLN A 67 -21.95 9.83 1.02
CA GLN A 67 -22.40 11.12 0.50
C GLN A 67 -21.42 11.70 -0.54
N LEU A 68 -20.12 11.48 -0.32
CA LEU A 68 -19.05 11.83 -1.26
C LEU A 68 -18.95 10.87 -2.46
N ARG A 69 -19.83 9.85 -2.53
CA ARG A 69 -19.85 8.82 -3.58
C ARG A 69 -18.55 8.02 -3.67
N LYS A 70 -17.96 7.74 -2.52
CA LYS A 70 -16.76 6.91 -2.38
C LYS A 70 -17.12 5.58 -1.76
N SER A 71 -16.42 4.54 -2.19
CA SER A 71 -16.43 3.25 -1.53
C SER A 71 -15.53 3.32 -0.30
N ALA A 72 -16.05 2.89 0.84
CA ALA A 72 -15.33 2.90 2.10
C ALA A 72 -14.92 1.47 2.47
N VAL A 73 -13.67 1.29 2.89
CA VAL A 73 -13.17 0.04 3.47
C VAL A 73 -12.78 0.30 4.92
N LEU A 74 -13.20 -0.59 5.83
CA LEU A 74 -12.85 -0.50 7.25
C LEU A 74 -11.49 -1.14 7.51
N CYS A 75 -10.64 -0.47 8.28
CA CYS A 75 -9.51 -1.11 8.95
C CYS A 75 -9.34 -0.62 10.38
N THR A 76 -8.62 -1.40 11.19
CA THR A 76 -8.16 -0.93 12.50
C THR A 76 -7.05 0.11 12.32
N ASP A 77 -6.77 0.87 13.38
CA ASP A 77 -5.60 1.73 13.42
C ASP A 77 -4.31 0.91 13.40
N ALA A 78 -3.69 0.83 12.23
CA ALA A 78 -2.46 0.08 11.97
C ALA A 78 -1.49 0.94 11.12
N PRO A 79 -0.17 0.77 11.29
CA PRO A 79 0.83 1.53 10.53
C PRO A 79 0.59 1.45 9.02
N ALA A 80 0.40 2.62 8.39
CA ALA A 80 0.10 2.79 6.96
C ALA A 80 -1.12 2.02 6.41
N PHE A 81 -2.07 1.66 7.29
CA PHE A 81 -3.39 1.13 6.95
C PHE A 81 -3.36 -0.08 6.00
N ILE A 82 -4.09 -0.05 4.87
CA ILE A 82 -4.15 -1.16 3.90
C ILE A 82 -3.28 -0.88 2.69
N VAL A 83 -3.65 0.11 1.87
CA VAL A 83 -3.06 0.31 0.54
C VAL A 83 -1.59 0.67 0.64
N ASN A 84 -1.23 1.64 1.50
CA ASN A 84 0.16 2.08 1.63
C ASN A 84 1.05 0.95 2.14
N ARG A 85 0.60 0.23 3.16
CA ARG A 85 1.28 -0.96 3.70
C ARG A 85 1.56 -2.02 2.63
N LEU A 86 0.56 -2.35 1.80
CA LEU A 86 0.71 -3.34 0.72
C LEU A 86 1.58 -2.82 -0.43
N LEU A 87 1.45 -1.55 -0.83
CA LEU A 87 2.28 -0.96 -1.88
C LEU A 87 3.75 -0.88 -1.46
N THR A 88 4.06 -0.57 -0.20
CA THR A 88 5.44 -0.58 0.31
C THR A 88 6.03 -1.99 0.26
N ARG A 89 5.25 -3.04 0.60
CA ARG A 89 5.73 -4.43 0.46
C ARG A 89 5.93 -4.85 -0.98
N PHE A 90 5.03 -4.43 -1.87
CA PHE A 90 5.16 -4.65 -3.30
C PHE A 90 6.46 -4.02 -3.84
N LEU A 91 6.76 -2.78 -3.43
CA LEU A 91 8.01 -2.11 -3.78
C LEU A 91 9.23 -2.83 -3.22
N GLY A 92 9.16 -3.35 -1.99
CA GLY A 92 10.24 -4.15 -1.39
C GLY A 92 10.67 -5.33 -2.27
N GLY A 93 9.73 -6.06 -2.87
CA GLY A 93 10.05 -7.12 -3.84
C GLY A 93 10.71 -6.62 -5.12
N SER A 94 10.46 -5.36 -5.50
CA SER A 94 11.10 -4.71 -6.65
C SER A 94 12.53 -4.24 -6.34
N ILE A 95 12.81 -3.86 -5.10
CA ILE A 95 14.16 -3.48 -4.64
C ILE A 95 15.09 -4.69 -4.66
N GLU A 96 14.61 -5.88 -4.32
CA GLU A 96 15.39 -7.13 -4.43
C GLU A 96 15.91 -7.36 -5.86
N ALA A 97 15.07 -7.07 -6.87
CA ALA A 97 15.48 -7.16 -8.27
C ALA A 97 16.54 -6.11 -8.64
N LEU A 98 16.47 -4.89 -8.09
CA LEU A 98 17.52 -3.87 -8.29
C LEU A 98 18.86 -4.35 -7.71
N ARG A 99 18.85 -4.89 -6.48
CA ARG A 99 20.03 -5.46 -5.82
C ARG A 99 20.60 -6.65 -6.58
N SER A 100 19.75 -7.39 -7.29
CA SER A 100 20.15 -8.48 -8.17
C SER A 100 20.75 -8.02 -9.51
N GLY A 101 20.73 -6.72 -9.80
CA GLY A 101 21.32 -6.12 -11.00
C GLY A 101 20.34 -5.84 -12.14
N ASN A 102 19.03 -5.95 -11.92
CA ASN A 102 18.04 -5.49 -12.89
C ASN A 102 17.96 -3.96 -12.91
N SER A 103 17.66 -3.38 -14.07
CA SER A 103 17.38 -1.94 -14.20
C SER A 103 15.97 -1.57 -13.73
N PHE A 104 15.77 -0.30 -13.37
CA PHE A 104 14.45 0.25 -13.03
C PHE A 104 13.42 -0.02 -14.13
N GLN A 105 13.81 0.15 -15.41
CA GLN A 105 12.94 -0.09 -16.56
C GLN A 105 12.56 -1.56 -16.72
N GLU A 106 13.50 -2.49 -16.58
CA GLU A 106 13.21 -3.93 -16.67
C GLU A 106 12.20 -4.37 -15.61
N ILE A 107 12.34 -3.84 -14.39
CA ILE A 107 11.42 -4.13 -13.28
C ILE A 107 10.05 -3.51 -13.55
N ASP A 108 9.99 -2.24 -13.97
CA ASP A 108 8.74 -1.58 -14.32
C ASP A 108 7.98 -2.32 -15.43
N ASP A 109 8.69 -2.77 -16.46
CA ASP A 109 8.13 -3.53 -17.57
C ASP A 109 7.67 -4.93 -17.14
N ALA A 110 8.44 -5.61 -16.29
CA ALA A 110 8.05 -6.88 -15.72
C ALA A 110 6.76 -6.74 -14.90
N ILE A 111 6.69 -5.74 -14.03
CA ILE A 111 5.52 -5.52 -13.16
C ILE A 111 4.29 -5.10 -13.95
N ARG A 112 4.42 -4.22 -14.95
CA ARG A 112 3.30 -3.81 -15.81
C ARG A 112 2.56 -4.99 -16.45
N ARG A 113 3.25 -6.11 -16.70
CA ARG A 113 2.63 -7.33 -17.25
C ARG A 113 1.65 -8.02 -16.30
N LEU A 114 1.60 -7.63 -15.03
CA LEU A 114 0.51 -8.01 -14.12
C LEU A 114 -0.82 -7.35 -14.48
N GLY A 115 -0.82 -6.34 -15.37
CA GLY A 115 -1.99 -5.56 -15.74
C GLY A 115 -2.06 -4.19 -15.07
N LEU A 116 -1.04 -3.82 -14.30
CA LEU A 116 -0.97 -2.53 -13.62
C LEU A 116 -0.82 -1.37 -14.62
N PRO A 117 -1.42 -0.21 -14.34
CA PRO A 117 -1.35 0.96 -15.25
C PRO A 117 0.08 1.48 -15.40
N MET A 118 0.92 1.27 -14.38
CA MET A 118 2.32 1.65 -14.38
C MET A 118 3.19 0.74 -13.52
N GLY A 119 4.50 0.79 -13.74
CA GLY A 119 5.49 0.11 -12.90
C GLY A 119 5.72 0.87 -11.59
N PRO A 120 6.31 0.19 -10.58
CA PRO A 120 6.54 0.74 -9.24
C PRO A 120 7.36 2.04 -9.26
N PHE A 121 8.36 2.16 -10.12
CA PHE A 121 9.25 3.33 -10.13
C PHE A 121 8.63 4.54 -10.83
N VAL A 122 7.77 4.32 -11.83
CA VAL A 122 6.89 5.38 -12.36
C VAL A 122 5.90 5.84 -11.28
N LEU A 123 5.28 4.91 -10.56
CA LEU A 123 4.33 5.24 -9.48
C LEU A 123 4.99 6.09 -8.39
N LEU A 124 6.22 5.76 -7.99
CA LEU A 124 6.99 6.54 -7.02
C LEU A 124 7.17 8.01 -7.43
N GLY A 125 7.32 8.31 -8.72
CA GLY A 125 7.38 9.70 -9.21
C GLY A 125 6.04 10.45 -9.09
N LEU A 126 4.91 9.75 -9.10
CA LEU A 126 3.58 10.36 -8.90
C LEU A 126 3.25 10.55 -7.42
N VAL A 127 3.65 9.60 -6.57
CA VAL A 127 3.50 9.68 -5.11
C VAL A 127 4.45 10.73 -4.52
N GLY A 128 5.66 10.80 -5.06
CA GLY A 128 6.77 11.58 -4.53
C GLY A 128 7.67 10.72 -3.64
N LEU A 129 8.97 10.76 -3.92
CA LEU A 129 9.97 9.92 -3.26
C LEU A 129 10.02 10.13 -1.73
N GLN A 130 9.91 11.38 -1.28
CA GLN A 130 9.90 11.73 0.15
C GLN A 130 8.66 11.21 0.88
N VAL A 131 7.49 11.23 0.23
CA VAL A 131 6.25 10.70 0.81
C VAL A 131 6.33 9.18 0.95
N ALA A 132 6.87 8.52 -0.07
CA ALA A 132 7.10 7.08 -0.06
C ALA A 132 8.13 6.68 1.01
N LEU A 133 9.24 7.43 1.16
CA LEU A 133 10.22 7.21 2.22
C LEU A 133 9.60 7.36 3.61
N HIS A 134 8.85 8.44 3.86
CA HIS A 134 8.21 8.65 5.17
C HIS A 134 7.24 7.52 5.55
N THR A 135 6.50 7.01 4.57
CA THR A 135 5.62 5.84 4.76
C THR A 135 6.43 4.59 5.08
N ALA A 136 7.54 4.36 4.36
CA ALA A 136 8.42 3.24 4.61
C ALA A 136 9.10 3.32 5.99
N GLU A 137 9.50 4.51 6.45
CA GLU A 137 10.06 4.74 7.81
C GLU A 137 9.05 4.41 8.90
N THR A 138 7.79 4.81 8.72
CA THR A 138 6.72 4.46 9.66
C THR A 138 6.54 2.94 9.77
N LEU A 139 6.64 2.24 8.63
CA LEU A 139 6.50 0.79 8.56
C LEU A 139 7.73 0.06 9.11
N GLU A 140 8.94 0.56 8.85
CA GLU A 140 10.21 0.05 9.40
C GLU A 140 10.24 0.22 10.93
N GLU A 141 9.80 1.36 11.46
CA GLU A 141 9.70 1.59 12.91
C GLU A 141 8.73 0.59 13.56
N ALA A 142 7.60 0.32 12.91
CA ALA A 142 6.58 -0.57 13.47
C ALA A 142 6.90 -2.06 13.32
N PHE A 143 7.55 -2.48 12.24
CA PHE A 143 7.69 -3.88 11.86
C PHE A 143 9.14 -4.35 11.66
N GLY A 144 10.12 -3.46 11.79
CA GLY A 144 11.55 -3.77 11.73
C GLY A 144 11.98 -4.33 10.37
N GLU A 145 12.73 -5.44 10.43
CA GLU A 145 13.37 -6.08 9.27
C GLU A 145 12.39 -6.40 8.12
N ARG A 146 11.12 -6.68 8.44
CA ARG A 146 10.06 -6.92 7.44
C ARG A 146 9.85 -5.74 6.49
N PHE A 147 10.14 -4.53 6.92
CA PHE A 147 10.03 -3.31 6.13
C PHE A 147 11.37 -2.54 6.10
N ALA A 148 12.49 -3.26 6.22
CA ALA A 148 13.81 -2.66 6.15
C ALA A 148 13.95 -1.81 4.88
N ILE A 149 14.36 -0.56 5.06
CA ILE A 149 14.53 0.38 3.96
C ILE A 149 15.94 0.25 3.43
N ASP A 150 16.03 0.02 2.13
CA ASP A 150 17.30 -0.01 1.43
C ASP A 150 18.02 1.35 1.54
N PRO A 151 19.32 1.39 1.90
CA PRO A 151 20.10 2.63 1.95
C PRO A 151 20.02 3.46 0.66
N ALA A 152 20.02 2.80 -0.51
CA ALA A 152 19.87 3.46 -1.81
C ALA A 152 18.55 4.22 -1.89
N PHE A 153 17.45 3.67 -1.35
CA PHE A 153 16.16 4.36 -1.37
C PHE A 153 16.15 5.63 -0.51
N ARG A 154 16.87 5.63 0.63
CA ARG A 154 17.04 6.85 1.45
C ARG A 154 17.82 7.92 0.69
N GLU A 155 18.89 7.54 0.01
CA GLU A 155 19.68 8.46 -0.83
C GLU A 155 18.86 9.01 -2.01
N ILE A 156 18.18 8.13 -2.74
CA ILE A 156 17.31 8.48 -3.87
C ILE A 156 16.22 9.46 -3.43
N ALA A 157 15.54 9.21 -2.31
CA ALA A 157 14.55 10.14 -1.79
C ALA A 157 15.19 11.49 -1.41
N GLY A 158 16.38 11.48 -0.80
CA GLY A 158 17.14 12.67 -0.42
C GLY A 158 17.68 13.51 -1.58
N SER A 159 17.69 12.99 -2.82
CA SER A 159 18.21 13.67 -4.01
C SER A 159 17.47 14.96 -4.40
N GLY A 160 16.21 15.12 -3.96
CA GLY A 160 15.34 16.22 -4.39
C GLY A 160 14.77 16.06 -5.81
N ARG A 161 14.97 14.90 -6.45
CA ARG A 161 14.38 14.58 -7.77
C ARG A 161 12.88 14.37 -7.69
N PRO A 162 12.11 14.70 -8.76
CA PRO A 162 10.66 14.48 -8.77
C PRO A 162 10.27 13.00 -8.85
N GLY A 163 11.20 12.11 -9.21
CA GLY A 163 10.99 10.68 -9.35
C GLY A 163 12.27 10.00 -9.85
N ILE A 164 12.15 8.74 -10.26
CA ILE A 164 13.27 7.95 -10.78
C ILE A 164 13.69 8.39 -12.19
N TYR A 165 12.70 8.75 -13.01
CA TYR A 165 12.88 9.08 -14.43
C TYR A 165 12.81 10.59 -14.69
N ASP A 166 13.70 11.06 -15.55
CA ASP A 166 13.71 12.40 -16.11
C ASP A 166 12.81 12.46 -17.37
N TRP A 167 11.55 12.81 -17.17
CA TRP A 167 10.59 12.94 -18.27
C TRP A 167 10.89 14.10 -19.23
N GLU A 168 11.68 15.10 -18.81
CA GLU A 168 12.14 16.17 -19.72
C GLU A 168 13.29 15.68 -20.61
N ALA A 169 14.06 14.72 -20.13
CA ALA A 169 15.11 14.03 -20.88
C ALA A 169 14.65 12.69 -21.50
N GLY A 170 13.36 12.55 -21.82
CA GLY A 170 12.85 11.39 -22.57
C GLY A 170 12.57 10.13 -21.73
N GLY A 171 12.58 10.22 -20.40
CA GLY A 171 12.28 9.11 -19.50
C GLY A 171 13.49 8.29 -19.05
N GLU A 172 14.71 8.82 -19.22
CA GLU A 172 15.95 8.22 -18.71
C GLU A 172 16.02 8.30 -17.18
N VAL A 173 16.74 7.38 -16.52
CA VAL A 173 16.96 7.45 -15.07
C VAL A 173 17.92 8.60 -14.77
N TYR A 174 17.63 9.39 -13.72
CA TYR A 174 18.57 10.43 -13.27
C TYR A 174 19.95 9.82 -12.93
N PRO A 175 21.08 10.39 -13.38
CA PRO A 175 22.40 9.80 -13.14
C PRO A 175 22.77 9.58 -11.68
N ASP A 176 22.35 10.50 -10.79
CA ASP A 176 22.52 10.38 -9.33
C ASP A 176 21.67 9.25 -8.74
N ILE A 177 20.46 9.01 -9.26
CA ILE A 177 19.62 7.89 -8.84
C ILE A 177 20.23 6.57 -9.31
N ALA A 178 20.71 6.50 -10.55
CA ALA A 178 21.38 5.31 -11.06
C ALA A 178 22.66 4.98 -10.28
N ALA A 179 23.41 6.00 -9.84
CA ALA A 179 24.64 5.82 -9.06
C ALA A 179 24.40 5.36 -7.61
N ALA A 180 23.22 5.62 -7.05
CA ALA A 180 22.86 5.22 -5.69
C ALA A 180 22.51 3.72 -5.56
N VAL A 181 22.22 3.03 -6.68
CA VAL A 181 21.85 1.61 -6.66
C VAL A 181 23.09 0.75 -6.46
N GLU A 182 23.11 -0.01 -5.37
CA GLU A 182 24.15 -1.00 -5.09
C GLU A 182 23.70 -2.40 -5.51
N VAL A 183 24.46 -3.01 -6.43
CA VAL A 183 24.24 -4.40 -6.86
C VAL A 183 25.05 -5.33 -5.96
N GLU A 184 24.42 -6.40 -5.50
CA GLU A 184 25.08 -7.40 -4.65
C GLU A 184 26.20 -8.14 -5.36
N GLU A 185 27.29 -8.38 -4.63
CA GLU A 185 28.45 -9.07 -5.18
C GLU A 185 28.08 -10.51 -5.61
N GLY A 186 28.27 -10.81 -6.90
CA GLY A 186 27.99 -12.12 -7.47
C GLY A 186 26.51 -12.37 -7.78
N ALA A 187 25.63 -11.39 -7.59
CA ALA A 187 24.23 -11.52 -7.98
C ALA A 187 24.05 -11.55 -9.50
N THR A 188 22.94 -12.15 -9.93
CA THR A 188 22.55 -12.25 -11.34
C THR A 188 21.17 -11.65 -11.54
N PRO A 189 20.96 -10.84 -12.61
CA PRO A 189 19.67 -10.26 -12.88
C PRO A 189 18.57 -11.32 -12.97
N LEU A 190 17.44 -11.03 -12.34
CA LEU A 190 16.28 -11.90 -12.29
C LEU A 190 15.52 -11.85 -13.62
N SER A 191 14.86 -12.96 -13.95
CA SER A 191 13.90 -12.99 -15.05
C SER A 191 12.64 -12.18 -14.70
N ALA A 192 11.91 -11.73 -15.72
CA ALA A 192 10.66 -11.01 -15.52
C ALA A 192 9.62 -11.78 -14.67
N ASP A 193 9.64 -13.12 -14.73
CA ASP A 193 8.73 -13.98 -13.99
C ASP A 193 9.11 -14.04 -12.50
N GLU A 194 10.41 -14.08 -12.20
CA GLU A 194 10.94 -14.01 -10.83
C GLU A 194 10.67 -12.65 -10.20
N ILE A 195 10.85 -11.55 -10.94
CA ILE A 195 10.53 -10.19 -10.46
C ILE A 195 9.05 -10.09 -10.06
N ARG A 196 8.15 -10.55 -10.93
CA ARG A 196 6.71 -10.55 -10.63
C ARG A 196 6.39 -11.44 -9.43
N ALA A 197 7.00 -12.62 -9.35
CA ALA A 197 6.80 -13.54 -8.23
C ALA A 197 7.20 -12.91 -6.89
N LEU A 198 8.39 -12.28 -6.81
CA LEU A 198 8.84 -11.59 -5.61
C LEU A 198 7.86 -10.51 -5.15
N ALA A 199 7.39 -9.68 -6.07
CA ALA A 199 6.46 -8.59 -5.75
C ALA A 199 5.11 -9.12 -5.23
N VAL A 200 4.51 -10.12 -5.89
CA VAL A 200 3.20 -10.64 -5.48
C VAL A 200 3.29 -11.52 -4.22
N GLU A 201 4.39 -12.25 -4.02
CA GLU A 201 4.63 -13.03 -2.80
C GLU A 201 4.83 -12.14 -1.58
N ALA A 202 5.57 -11.04 -1.73
CA ALA A 202 5.75 -10.05 -0.66
C ALA A 202 4.40 -9.45 -0.22
N VAL A 203 3.51 -9.19 -1.17
CA VAL A 203 2.14 -8.73 -0.87
C VAL A 203 1.28 -9.85 -0.28
N ALA A 204 1.42 -11.08 -0.73
CA ALA A 204 0.68 -12.22 -0.17
C ALA A 204 1.00 -12.42 1.31
N ASP A 205 2.28 -12.41 1.69
CA ASP A 205 2.70 -12.50 3.10
C ASP A 205 2.08 -11.34 3.91
N GLU A 206 2.12 -10.12 3.37
CA GLU A 206 1.58 -8.96 4.04
C GLU A 206 0.06 -9.03 4.25
N ALA A 207 -0.68 -9.34 3.18
CA ALA A 207 -2.13 -9.46 3.19
C ALA A 207 -2.58 -10.54 4.17
N ARG A 208 -1.85 -11.67 4.26
CA ARG A 208 -2.18 -12.74 5.21
C ARG A 208 -2.03 -12.26 6.65
N ARG A 209 -0.94 -11.58 6.95
CA ARG A 209 -0.69 -11.04 8.29
C ARG A 209 -1.68 -9.95 8.66
N MET A 210 -2.10 -9.11 7.71
CA MET A 210 -3.17 -8.14 7.96
C MET A 210 -4.49 -8.79 8.37
N LEU A 211 -4.83 -9.95 7.80
CA LEU A 211 -6.00 -10.73 8.22
C LEU A 211 -5.78 -11.37 9.59
N ASP A 212 -4.62 -12.00 9.80
CA ASP A 212 -4.29 -12.69 11.06
C ASP A 212 -4.19 -11.71 12.25
N ASP A 213 -3.68 -10.50 12.01
CA ASP A 213 -3.56 -9.41 12.99
C ASP A 213 -4.89 -8.66 13.19
N GLY A 214 -5.92 -8.96 12.38
CA GLY A 214 -7.24 -8.32 12.45
C GLY A 214 -7.26 -6.87 11.95
N VAL A 215 -6.29 -6.46 11.13
CA VAL A 215 -6.25 -5.12 10.51
C VAL A 215 -7.46 -4.92 9.59
N VAL A 216 -7.82 -5.98 8.88
CA VAL A 216 -9.05 -6.09 8.09
C VAL A 216 -9.81 -7.33 8.53
N ALA A 217 -11.14 -7.30 8.39
CA ALA A 217 -11.98 -8.44 8.75
C ALA A 217 -11.99 -9.52 7.65
N ASP A 218 -11.82 -9.12 6.40
CA ASP A 218 -12.01 -10.00 5.24
C ASP A 218 -11.03 -9.69 4.10
N ALA A 219 -10.65 -10.72 3.33
CA ALA A 219 -9.78 -10.55 2.16
C ALA A 219 -10.42 -9.66 1.08
N ARG A 220 -11.75 -9.59 1.03
CA ARG A 220 -12.52 -8.72 0.11
C ARG A 220 -12.33 -7.24 0.42
N ASP A 221 -12.01 -6.88 1.67
CA ASP A 221 -11.66 -5.51 2.05
C ASP A 221 -10.31 -5.12 1.45
N ILE A 222 -9.32 -6.02 1.51
CA ILE A 222 -8.02 -5.85 0.82
C ILE A 222 -8.22 -5.74 -0.68
N ASP A 223 -9.02 -6.62 -1.28
CA ASP A 223 -9.29 -6.58 -2.72
C ASP A 223 -9.95 -5.27 -3.12
N THR A 224 -10.99 -4.84 -2.40
CA THR A 224 -11.66 -3.56 -2.64
C THR A 224 -10.68 -2.40 -2.53
N ALA A 225 -9.85 -2.38 -1.49
CA ALA A 225 -8.85 -1.34 -1.28
C ALA A 225 -7.81 -1.30 -2.41
N MET A 226 -7.29 -2.46 -2.83
CA MET A 226 -6.27 -2.52 -3.88
C MET A 226 -6.84 -2.23 -5.27
N LEU A 227 -8.09 -2.61 -5.56
CA LEU A 227 -8.76 -2.26 -6.82
C LEU A 227 -9.03 -0.75 -6.93
N LEU A 228 -9.52 -0.15 -5.86
CA LEU A 228 -10.06 1.22 -5.87
C LEU A 228 -9.03 2.28 -5.45
N GLY A 229 -8.00 1.91 -4.69
CA GLY A 229 -6.93 2.80 -4.21
C GLY A 229 -5.55 2.40 -4.71
N GLY A 230 -5.23 1.10 -4.65
CA GLY A 230 -3.91 0.58 -5.06
C GLY A 230 -3.69 0.45 -6.58
N GLY A 231 -4.75 0.61 -7.38
CA GLY A 231 -4.68 0.52 -8.86
C GLY A 231 -4.54 -0.91 -9.39
N TRP A 232 -4.87 -1.93 -8.60
CA TRP A 232 -4.86 -3.33 -9.04
C TRP A 232 -5.84 -3.56 -10.21
N PRO A 233 -5.45 -4.31 -11.25
CA PRO A 233 -6.29 -4.53 -12.43
C PRO A 233 -7.60 -5.25 -12.12
N PHE A 234 -8.72 -4.61 -12.47
CA PHE A 234 -10.07 -5.14 -12.24
C PHE A 234 -10.32 -6.50 -12.91
N PHE A 235 -9.70 -6.78 -14.05
CA PHE A 235 -9.90 -8.03 -14.79
C PHE A 235 -9.27 -9.25 -14.08
N ASN A 236 -8.42 -9.03 -13.07
CA ASN A 236 -7.92 -10.07 -12.17
C ASN A 236 -8.81 -10.22 -10.91
N GLY A 237 -9.93 -9.47 -10.82
CA GLY A 237 -10.94 -9.52 -9.77
C GLY A 237 -10.53 -8.89 -8.44
N GLY A 238 -9.31 -9.13 -7.96
CA GLY A 238 -8.75 -8.65 -6.69
C GLY A 238 -7.34 -9.21 -6.50
N ILE A 239 -6.55 -8.68 -5.57
CA ILE A 239 -5.19 -9.17 -5.35
C ILE A 239 -5.20 -10.51 -4.61
N CYS A 240 -6.02 -10.68 -3.59
CA CYS A 240 -6.21 -11.93 -2.87
C CYS A 240 -6.77 -13.01 -3.78
N LEU A 241 -7.79 -12.68 -4.58
CA LEU A 241 -8.33 -13.60 -5.59
C LEU A 241 -7.26 -13.99 -6.63
N TYR A 242 -6.47 -13.05 -7.11
CA TYR A 242 -5.36 -13.34 -8.04
C TYR A 242 -4.32 -14.28 -7.41
N LEU A 243 -3.96 -14.05 -6.15
CA LEU A 243 -3.02 -14.91 -5.41
C LEU A 243 -3.55 -16.33 -5.23
N ASP A 244 -4.87 -16.49 -5.07
CA ASP A 244 -5.54 -17.79 -5.04
C ASP A 244 -5.52 -18.47 -6.42
N GLN A 245 -5.90 -17.76 -7.48
CA GLN A 245 -5.96 -18.30 -8.84
C GLN A 245 -4.60 -18.70 -9.41
N THR A 246 -3.55 -17.97 -9.03
CA THR A 246 -2.17 -18.26 -9.45
C THR A 246 -1.48 -19.31 -8.58
N GLY A 247 -2.15 -19.79 -7.52
CA GLY A 247 -1.62 -20.80 -6.60
C GLY A 247 -0.56 -20.29 -5.62
N VAL A 248 -0.31 -18.98 -5.58
CA VAL A 248 0.65 -18.36 -4.66
C VAL A 248 0.22 -18.57 -3.21
N SER A 249 -1.05 -18.32 -2.90
CA SER A 249 -1.58 -18.51 -1.54
C SER A 249 -1.50 -19.97 -1.07
N GLN A 250 -1.80 -20.91 -1.97
CA GLN A 250 -1.69 -22.34 -1.70
C GLN A 250 -0.23 -22.74 -1.44
N ARG A 251 0.72 -22.23 -2.22
CA ARG A 251 2.15 -22.51 -2.04
C ARG A 251 2.69 -21.95 -0.73
N LEU A 252 2.34 -20.71 -0.39
CA LEU A 252 2.88 -20.03 0.79
C LEU A 252 2.20 -20.43 2.10
N PHE A 253 0.88 -20.65 2.08
CA PHE A 253 0.08 -20.81 3.30
C PHE A 253 -0.68 -22.14 3.36
N GLY A 254 -0.67 -22.94 2.29
CA GLY A 254 -1.44 -24.18 2.22
C GLY A 254 -2.96 -24.00 2.14
N ARG A 255 -3.46 -22.76 2.01
CA ARG A 255 -4.88 -22.41 1.96
C ARG A 255 -5.12 -21.11 1.18
N PRO A 256 -6.30 -20.94 0.56
CA PRO A 256 -6.65 -19.70 -0.12
C PRO A 256 -6.91 -18.53 0.85
N PHE A 257 -6.96 -17.31 0.32
CA PHE A 257 -7.45 -16.13 1.02
C PHE A 257 -8.97 -16.13 1.11
N VAL A 258 -9.63 -16.47 0.00
CA VAL A 258 -11.09 -16.52 -0.11
C VAL A 258 -11.53 -17.97 -0.17
N THR A 259 -12.46 -18.37 0.70
CA THR A 259 -12.99 -19.73 0.73
C THR A 259 -14.25 -19.85 -0.13
N ALA A 260 -14.65 -21.09 -0.46
CA ALA A 260 -15.85 -21.36 -1.23
C ALA A 260 -17.15 -20.83 -0.56
N GLU A 261 -17.15 -20.72 0.78
CA GLU A 261 -18.28 -20.17 1.54
C GLU A 261 -18.40 -18.65 1.35
N ASP A 262 -17.29 -17.95 1.09
CA ASP A 262 -17.25 -16.49 0.89
C ASP A 262 -17.84 -16.05 -0.46
N HIS A 263 -17.95 -16.96 -1.42
CA HIS A 263 -18.63 -16.75 -2.71
C HIS A 263 -20.16 -16.91 -2.62
N GLY A 264 -20.68 -17.25 -1.44
CA GLY A 264 -22.05 -17.74 -1.23
C GLY A 264 -23.08 -16.73 -0.74
N HIS A 265 -22.99 -15.44 -1.06
CA HIS A 265 -24.09 -14.47 -0.83
C HIS A 265 -24.35 -13.64 -2.09
N GLY A 266 -25.20 -14.18 -2.96
CA GLY A 266 -25.91 -13.44 -4.01
C GLY A 266 -27.24 -12.88 -3.50
#